data_AF-A0A932JLJ6-F1
#
_entry.id   AF-A0A932JLJ6-F1
#
_cell.length_a   1.000
_cell.length_b   1.000
_cell.length_c   1.000
_cell.angle_alpha   90.00
_cell.angle_beta   90.00
_cell.angle_gamma   90.00
#
_symmetry.space_group_name_H-M   'P 1'
#
loop_
_entity.id
_entity.type
_entity.pdbx_description
1 polymer ?
#
loop_
_entity_poly.entity_id
_entity_poly.type
_entity_poly.pdbx_seq_one_letter_code
_entity_poly.pdbx_strand_id
1 'polypeptide(L)'
;MVDLNGDGIKEQVAWPTATSENAWLALDRNGNGVIDSGKELFGNFTDQTGPYGEPVTIGKRNGWQALAELDRGRSGGNENGMVDREDAWFPNLRLWVDRNHNGISEPSELITLGSIGLTGIELTYDPLAGWTDQ
;
A
#
# COMPACT_ATOMS: atom_id res chain seq x y z
N MET A 1 1.36 -11.39 -11.39
CA MET A 1 1.37 -12.21 -10.17
C MET A 1 2.34 -11.55 -9.22
N VAL A 2 2.02 -11.54 -7.94
CA VAL A 2 2.77 -10.85 -6.89
C VAL A 2 3.28 -11.91 -5.93
N ASP A 3 4.53 -11.85 -5.50
CA ASP A 3 5.02 -12.67 -4.38
C ASP A 3 4.64 -11.97 -3.07
N LEU A 4 3.50 -12.36 -2.49
CA LEU A 4 2.88 -11.68 -1.36
C LEU A 4 3.69 -11.84 -0.07
N ASN A 5 4.25 -13.03 0.16
CA ASN A 5 4.87 -13.40 1.44
C ASN A 5 6.41 -13.41 1.38
N GLY A 6 7.00 -13.20 0.19
CA GLY A 6 8.44 -13.20 -0.05
C GLY A 6 9.07 -14.58 -0.10
N ASP A 7 8.31 -15.64 -0.38
CA ASP A 7 8.82 -17.02 -0.46
C ASP A 7 9.36 -17.39 -1.86
N GLY A 8 9.29 -16.47 -2.83
CA GLY A 8 9.74 -16.65 -4.20
C GLY A 8 8.69 -17.27 -5.13
N ILE A 9 7.50 -17.60 -4.61
CA ILE A 9 6.34 -18.03 -5.40
C ILE A 9 5.47 -16.79 -5.63
N LYS A 10 5.02 -16.60 -6.88
CA LYS A 10 4.09 -15.52 -7.19
C LYS A 10 2.66 -16.01 -7.07
N GLU A 11 1.87 -15.40 -6.21
CA GLU A 11 0.44 -15.64 -6.09
C GLU A 11 -0.35 -14.90 -7.17
N GLN A 12 -1.41 -15.56 -7.63
CA GLN A 12 -2.47 -14.92 -8.37
C GLN A 12 -3.49 -14.35 -7.38
N VAL A 13 -3.38 -13.05 -7.09
CA VAL A 13 -4.40 -12.33 -6.33
C VAL A 13 -5.59 -12.03 -7.24
N ALA A 14 -6.73 -12.67 -6.98
CA ALA A 14 -7.98 -12.38 -7.67
C ALA A 14 -8.63 -11.11 -7.10
N TRP A 15 -9.21 -10.34 -8.01
CA TRP A 15 -9.36 -8.89 -7.94
C TRP A 15 -10.68 -8.41 -7.29
N PRO A 16 -10.75 -7.15 -6.86
CA PRO A 16 -11.99 -6.40 -6.97
C PRO A 16 -12.42 -6.36 -8.46
N THR A 17 -13.58 -6.86 -8.84
CA THR A 17 -14.00 -7.00 -10.27
C THR A 17 -13.80 -5.72 -11.13
N ALA A 18 -13.70 -5.81 -12.47
CA ALA A 18 -13.66 -4.62 -13.35
C ALA A 18 -14.91 -3.72 -13.23
N THR A 19 -15.99 -4.25 -12.66
CA THR A 19 -17.21 -3.50 -12.30
C THR A 19 -17.16 -2.89 -10.90
N SER A 20 -16.15 -3.22 -10.09
CA SER A 20 -15.95 -2.61 -8.79
C SER A 20 -15.02 -1.42 -8.93
N GLU A 21 -15.39 -0.34 -8.27
CA GLU A 21 -14.62 0.91 -8.17
C GLU A 21 -13.44 0.78 -7.19
N ASN A 22 -12.95 -0.44 -6.99
CA ASN A 22 -11.99 -0.80 -5.96
C ASN A 22 -10.59 -0.95 -6.57
N ALA A 23 -9.58 -0.57 -5.79
CA ALA A 23 -8.18 -0.66 -6.18
C ALA A 23 -7.31 -1.08 -5.00
N TRP A 24 -6.15 -1.67 -5.31
CA TRP A 24 -5.11 -1.89 -4.32
C TRP A 24 -4.27 -0.62 -4.19
N LEU A 25 -4.04 -0.17 -2.95
CA LEU A 25 -3.02 0.84 -2.69
C LEU A 25 -1.64 0.18 -2.78
N ALA A 26 -0.74 0.80 -3.52
CA ALA A 26 0.58 0.27 -3.78
C ALA A 26 1.66 1.36 -3.84
N LEU A 27 2.90 0.94 -3.63
CA LEU A 27 4.11 1.75 -3.77
C LEU A 27 5.18 0.88 -4.43
N ASP A 28 5.60 1.24 -5.63
CA ASP A 28 6.76 0.63 -6.29
C ASP A 28 8.02 1.04 -5.51
N ARG A 29 8.50 0.15 -4.65
CA ARG A 29 9.61 0.43 -3.72
C ARG A 29 10.97 0.23 -4.36
N ASN A 30 11.04 -0.60 -5.40
CA ASN A 30 12.29 -0.93 -6.07
C ASN A 30 12.51 -0.14 -7.38
N GLY A 31 11.50 0.58 -7.86
CA GLY A 31 11.55 1.47 -9.02
C GLY A 31 11.52 0.73 -10.36
N ASN A 32 10.99 -0.50 -10.42
CA ASN A 32 10.95 -1.30 -11.64
C ASN A 32 9.72 -0.99 -12.54
N GLY A 33 8.80 -0.14 -12.07
CA GLY A 33 7.61 0.29 -12.80
C GLY A 33 6.43 -0.68 -12.72
N VAL A 34 6.49 -1.73 -11.92
CA VAL A 34 5.42 -2.70 -11.69
C VAL A 34 5.25 -2.99 -10.20
N ILE A 35 4.13 -3.58 -9.80
CA ILE A 35 3.91 -4.10 -8.44
C ILE A 35 4.03 -5.62 -8.49
N ASP A 36 5.14 -6.15 -7.99
CA ASP A 36 5.45 -7.58 -8.09
C ASP A 36 5.89 -8.23 -6.77
N SER A 37 5.95 -7.46 -5.69
CA SER A 37 6.14 -7.95 -4.32
C SER A 37 5.02 -7.53 -3.36
N GLY A 38 4.68 -8.37 -2.39
CA GLY A 38 3.78 -8.03 -1.28
C GLY A 38 4.30 -6.92 -0.39
N LYS A 39 5.59 -6.59 -0.46
CA LYS A 39 6.19 -5.41 0.18
C LYS A 39 5.76 -4.09 -0.48
N GLU A 40 5.27 -4.16 -1.72
CA GLU A 40 4.84 -3.02 -2.53
C GLU A 40 3.34 -2.79 -2.46
N LEU A 41 2.60 -3.76 -1.92
CA LEU A 41 1.22 -3.57 -1.46
C LEU A 41 1.23 -3.11 0.00
N PHE A 42 0.16 -2.47 0.45
CA PHE A 42 -0.06 -2.14 1.86
C PHE A 42 -0.83 -3.28 2.55
N GLY A 43 -0.18 -3.95 3.49
CA GLY A 43 -0.70 -5.09 4.25
C GLY A 43 0.27 -5.52 5.35
N ASN A 44 0.11 -6.73 5.88
CA ASN A 44 0.96 -7.30 6.93
C ASN A 44 2.42 -7.60 6.50
N PHE A 45 2.67 -7.79 5.20
CA PHE A 45 4.01 -8.05 4.64
C PHE A 45 4.78 -6.79 4.27
N THR A 46 4.14 -5.62 4.25
CA THR A 46 4.80 -4.34 4.04
C THR A 46 5.71 -4.01 5.22
N ASP A 47 6.86 -3.41 4.93
CA ASP A 47 7.78 -2.96 5.98
C ASP A 47 7.08 -2.01 6.95
N GLN A 48 7.13 -2.36 8.23
CA GLN A 48 6.46 -1.70 9.35
C GLN A 48 7.40 -1.67 10.54
N THR A 49 7.75 -0.47 10.98
CA THR A 49 8.53 -0.25 12.20
C THR A 49 7.71 0.46 13.26
N GLY A 50 7.96 0.11 14.52
CA GLY A 50 7.36 0.75 15.67
C GLY A 50 7.85 2.20 15.82
N PRO A 51 7.26 2.95 16.77
CA PRO A 51 7.58 4.35 16.98
C PRO A 51 9.08 4.62 17.23
N TYR A 52 9.86 3.66 17.71
CA TYR A 52 11.30 3.80 17.96
C TYR A 52 12.18 3.01 16.95
N GLY A 53 11.61 2.57 15.83
CA GLY A 53 12.33 1.86 14.76
C GLY A 53 12.46 0.34 14.96
N GLU A 54 11.84 -0.21 16.00
CA GLU A 54 11.77 -1.64 16.28
C GLU A 54 10.83 -2.39 15.32
N PRO A 55 11.02 -3.67 15.03
CA PRO A 55 10.06 -4.42 14.22
C PRO A 55 8.69 -4.52 14.90
N VAL A 56 7.62 -4.27 14.16
CA VAL A 56 6.25 -4.53 14.65
C VAL A 56 6.04 -6.04 14.79
N THR A 57 5.42 -6.46 15.90
CA THR A 57 5.05 -7.86 16.18
C THR A 57 4.18 -8.42 15.05
N ILE A 58 4.49 -9.62 14.55
CA ILE A 58 3.84 -10.23 13.36
C ILE A 58 2.31 -10.19 13.43
N GLY A 59 1.69 -10.54 14.57
CA GLY A 59 0.23 -10.51 14.74
C GLY A 59 -0.40 -9.14 15.00
N LYS A 60 0.36 -8.05 14.84
CA LYS A 60 -0.13 -6.66 14.96
C LYS A 60 0.04 -5.85 13.69
N ARG A 61 0.74 -6.41 12.69
CA ARG A 61 1.00 -5.76 11.40
C ARG A 61 -0.28 -5.69 10.57
N ASN A 62 -0.48 -4.57 9.87
CA ASN A 62 -1.60 -4.37 8.96
C ASN A 62 -1.30 -3.24 7.97
N GLY A 63 -2.10 -3.11 6.92
CA GLY A 63 -1.93 -2.07 5.89
C GLY A 63 -1.98 -0.64 6.43
N TRP A 64 -2.76 -0.37 7.48
CA TRP A 64 -2.84 0.97 8.10
C TRP A 64 -1.55 1.35 8.81
N GLN A 65 -0.96 0.43 9.57
CA GLN A 65 0.35 0.65 10.18
C GLN A 65 1.43 0.84 9.12
N ALA A 66 1.39 0.07 8.04
CA ALA A 66 2.30 0.25 6.92
C ALA A 66 2.16 1.62 6.24
N LEU A 67 0.93 2.12 6.11
CA LEU A 67 0.68 3.44 5.55
C LEU A 67 1.15 4.55 6.49
N ALA A 68 0.93 4.39 7.80
CA ALA A 68 1.36 5.33 8.82
C ALA A 68 2.88 5.54 8.86
N GLU A 69 3.67 4.59 8.33
CA GLU A 69 5.12 4.77 8.19
C GLU A 69 5.50 5.90 7.24
N LEU A 70 4.64 6.25 6.28
CA LEU A 70 4.91 7.32 5.32
C LEU A 70 4.76 8.73 5.92
N ASP A 71 3.89 8.88 6.92
CA ASP A 71 3.68 10.13 7.67
C ASP A 71 4.78 10.37 8.73
N ARG A 72 5.60 9.36 9.04
CA ARG A 72 6.68 9.51 10.03
C ARG A 72 7.75 10.50 9.56
N GLY A 73 8.27 11.29 10.50
CA GLY A 73 9.36 12.24 10.20
C GLY A 73 10.62 11.59 9.63
N ARG A 74 10.94 10.35 10.07
CA ARG A 74 12.08 9.57 9.53
C ARG A 74 11.91 9.18 8.04
N SER A 75 10.67 9.14 7.56
CA SER A 75 10.31 8.81 6.19
C SER A 75 10.08 10.07 5.33
N GLY A 76 10.21 11.26 5.92
CA GLY A 76 9.92 12.53 5.26
C GLY A 76 8.45 12.94 5.31
N GLY A 77 7.68 12.42 6.27
CA GLY A 77 6.34 12.92 6.57
C GLY A 77 6.32 13.98 7.68
N ASN A 78 5.15 14.53 7.96
CA ASN A 78 4.97 15.65 8.89
C ASN A 78 4.28 15.27 10.23
N GLU A 79 3.94 14.00 10.42
CA GLU A 79 3.29 13.43 11.60
C GLU A 79 1.93 14.07 11.92
N ASN A 80 1.19 14.47 10.87
CA ASN A 80 -0.11 15.12 11.00
C ASN A 80 -1.30 14.12 11.06
N GLY A 81 -1.04 12.82 10.94
CA GLY A 81 -2.07 11.78 10.92
C GLY A 81 -2.70 11.55 9.53
N MET A 82 -2.12 12.13 8.49
CA MET A 82 -2.53 12.00 7.10
C MET A 82 -1.31 11.67 6.25
N VAL A 83 -1.50 10.85 5.21
CA VAL A 83 -0.52 10.71 4.13
C VAL A 83 -1.02 11.55 2.97
N ASP A 84 -0.43 12.71 2.77
CA ASP A 84 -0.86 13.72 1.80
C ASP A 84 0.33 14.33 1.04
N ARG A 85 0.03 15.30 0.18
CA ARG A 85 1.01 15.96 -0.70
C ARG A 85 2.17 16.66 0.03
N GLU A 86 2.08 16.86 1.33
CA GLU A 86 3.15 17.41 2.17
C GLU A 86 4.16 16.34 2.61
N ASP A 87 3.84 15.05 2.41
CA ASP A 87 4.72 13.92 2.70
C ASP A 87 5.53 13.49 1.47
N ALA A 88 6.80 13.14 1.69
CA ALA A 88 7.75 12.82 0.62
C ALA A 88 7.29 11.68 -0.30
N TRP A 89 6.56 10.69 0.22
CA TRP A 89 6.20 9.47 -0.51
C TRP A 89 4.82 9.52 -1.16
N PHE A 90 3.96 10.48 -0.82
CA PHE A 90 2.61 10.56 -1.37
C PHE A 90 2.57 10.61 -2.92
N PRO A 91 3.44 11.39 -3.61
CA PRO A 91 3.46 11.40 -5.07
C PRO A 91 3.81 10.06 -5.73
N ASN A 92 4.43 9.15 -4.98
CA ASN A 92 4.86 7.83 -5.44
C ASN A 92 3.79 6.75 -5.25
N LEU A 93 2.77 7.01 -4.43
CA LEU A 93 1.67 6.08 -4.25
C LEU A 93 0.89 5.86 -5.56
N ARG A 94 0.41 4.64 -5.74
CA ARG A 94 -0.37 4.19 -6.89
C ARG A 94 -1.61 3.45 -6.43
N LEU A 95 -2.67 3.57 -7.21
CA LEU A 95 -3.77 2.62 -7.22
C LEU A 95 -3.52 1.63 -8.34
N TRP A 96 -3.31 0.37 -8.00
CA TRP A 96 -3.24 -0.69 -8.99
C TRP A 96 -4.67 -1.14 -9.32
N VAL A 97 -5.02 -1.06 -10.62
CA VAL A 97 -6.25 -1.55 -11.22
C VAL A 97 -5.99 -2.61 -12.28
N ASP A 98 -6.07 -3.90 -11.94
CA ASP A 98 -5.94 -5.02 -12.90
C ASP A 98 -7.18 -5.07 -13.79
N ARG A 99 -7.06 -4.40 -14.93
CA ARG A 99 -8.17 -4.19 -15.88
C ARG A 99 -8.40 -5.42 -16.74
N ASN A 100 -7.35 -6.20 -16.95
CA ASN A 100 -7.39 -7.38 -17.82
C ASN A 100 -7.57 -8.69 -17.03
N HIS A 101 -7.55 -8.62 -15.70
CA HIS A 101 -7.73 -9.72 -14.75
C HIS A 101 -6.69 -10.84 -14.86
N ASN A 102 -5.46 -10.50 -15.26
CA ASN A 102 -4.37 -11.48 -15.36
C ASN A 102 -3.55 -11.61 -14.06
N GLY A 103 -3.84 -10.78 -13.05
CA GLY A 103 -3.15 -10.72 -11.76
C GLY A 103 -1.72 -10.17 -11.82
N ILE A 104 -1.30 -9.60 -12.95
CA ILE A 104 0.03 -9.03 -13.21
C ILE A 104 -0.10 -7.51 -13.28
N SER A 105 0.64 -6.81 -12.42
CA SER A 105 0.69 -5.36 -12.49
C SER A 105 1.40 -4.89 -13.75
N GLU A 106 0.72 -4.08 -14.54
CA GLU A 106 1.26 -3.44 -15.73
C GLU A 106 1.29 -1.91 -15.54
N PRO A 107 2.23 -1.16 -16.16
CA PRO A 107 2.28 0.29 -16.02
C PRO A 107 0.97 1.01 -16.41
N SER A 108 0.23 0.47 -17.38
CA SER A 108 -1.08 0.99 -17.81
C SER A 108 -2.21 0.79 -16.80
N GLU A 109 -1.97 0.00 -15.77
CA GLU A 109 -2.89 -0.34 -14.69
C GLU A 109 -2.60 0.42 -13.40
N LEU A 110 -1.54 1.23 -13.38
CA LEU A 110 -1.14 2.03 -12.23
C LEU A 110 -1.64 3.47 -12.39
N ILE A 111 -2.51 3.88 -11.48
CA ILE A 111 -3.12 5.20 -11.43
C ILE A 111 -2.46 6.01 -10.32
N THR A 112 -2.05 7.25 -10.57
CA THR A 112 -1.56 8.13 -9.51
C THR A 112 -2.74 8.73 -8.74
N LEU A 113 -2.63 8.90 -7.42
CA LEU A 113 -3.71 9.48 -6.61
C LEU A 113 -4.12 10.88 -7.10
N GLY A 114 -3.12 11.71 -7.44
CA GLY A 114 -3.38 13.05 -7.96
C GLY A 114 -4.15 13.06 -9.28
N SER A 115 -4.02 12.03 -10.13
CA SER A 115 -4.75 11.97 -11.41
C SER A 115 -6.25 11.80 -11.26
N ILE A 116 -6.71 11.29 -10.11
CA ILE A 116 -8.13 11.11 -9.77
C ILE A 116 -8.60 12.12 -8.71
N GLY A 117 -7.78 13.12 -8.38
CA GLY A 117 -8.13 14.16 -7.42
C GLY A 117 -8.05 13.75 -5.94
N LEU A 118 -7.50 12.57 -5.62
CA LEU A 118 -7.22 12.22 -4.23
C LEU A 118 -6.06 13.09 -3.71
N THR A 119 -6.30 13.78 -2.60
CA THR A 119 -5.35 14.74 -2.02
C THR A 119 -4.62 14.24 -0.78
N GLY A 120 -5.12 13.17 -0.16
CA GLY A 120 -4.53 12.56 1.03
C GLY A 120 -5.32 11.34 1.49
N ILE A 121 -4.74 10.58 2.41
CA ILE A 121 -5.35 9.42 3.06
C ILE A 121 -5.22 9.62 4.56
N GLU A 122 -6.34 9.65 5.28
CA GLU A 122 -6.33 9.75 6.74
C GLU A 122 -5.89 8.42 7.36
N LEU A 123 -5.05 8.46 8.40
CA LEU A 123 -4.54 7.27 9.08
C LEU A 123 -5.47 6.77 10.20
N THR A 124 -6.54 7.50 10.50
CA THR A 124 -7.57 7.07 11.44
C THR A 124 -8.37 5.91 10.83
N TYR A 125 -8.36 4.76 11.50
CA TYR A 125 -9.20 3.61 11.16
C TYR A 125 -9.93 3.12 12.41
N ASP A 126 -11.06 2.43 12.23
CA ASP A 126 -11.76 1.76 13.33
C ASP A 126 -11.15 0.37 13.57
N PRO A 127 -10.40 0.16 14.67
CA PRO A 127 -9.77 -1.13 14.96
C PRO A 127 -10.79 -2.22 15.37
N LEU A 128 -12.03 -1.84 15.71
CA LEU A 128 -13.09 -2.76 16.13
C LEU A 128 -14.06 -3.11 15.00
N ALA A 129 -14.00 -2.41 13.87
CA ALA A 129 -14.89 -2.65 12.75
C ALA A 129 -14.56 -3.94 11.95
N GLY A 130 -13.48 -4.65 12.30
CA GLY A 130 -13.10 -5.92 11.66
C GLY A 130 -12.52 -5.77 10.25
N TRP A 131 -12.20 -4.55 9.81
CA TRP A 131 -11.61 -4.23 8.49
C TRP A 131 -10.08 -4.11 8.50
N THR A 132 -9.43 -4.61 9.55
CA THR A 132 -7.96 -4.75 9.54
C THR A 132 -7.61 -6.09 8.95
N ASP A 133 -6.72 -6.11 7.97
CA ASP A 133 -6.14 -7.33 7.43
C ASP A 133 -5.51 -8.14 8.60
N GLN A 134 -6.10 -9.30 8.92
CA GLN A 134 -5.58 -10.26 9.91
C GLN A 134 -4.94 -11.46 9.23
#